data_AF-J3JR65-F1
#
_entry.id   AF-J3JR65-F1
#
_cell.length_a   1.000
_cell.length_b   1.000
_cell.length_c   1.000
_cell.angle_alpha   90.00
_cell.angle_beta   90.00
_cell.angle_gamma   90.00
#
_symmetry.space_group_name_H-M   'P 1'
#
loop_
_entity.id
_entity.type
_entity.pdbx_description
1 polymer ?
#
loop_
_entity_poly.entity_id
_entity_poly.type
_entity_poly.pdbx_seq_one_letter_code
_entity_poly.pdbx_strand_id
1 'polypeptide(L)'
;MKMIKFCILKSKFSKEQHYTLFELKTKKEIGKSKVLLLNTIRRNLIKETVTNALFFVKDNRINSNYYHFINEDMSIEELNESVFEMTSNIKKINLKLKKETKQNTKSFAQIIIENKQEIRAQEVILPNNISLLNKEQYLFKKISNKVKLRIIIEIKVRIFL
;
A
#
# COMPACT_ATOMS: atom_id res chain seq x y z
N MET A 1 34.47 -8.52 -12.38
CA MET A 1 33.41 -7.50 -12.23
C MET A 1 34.05 -6.13 -12.01
N LYS A 2 33.70 -5.11 -12.80
CA LYS A 2 34.19 -3.73 -12.57
C LYS A 2 33.30 -3.06 -11.51
N MET A 3 33.88 -2.61 -10.40
CA MET A 3 33.18 -1.77 -9.42
C MET A 3 32.88 -0.40 -10.02
N ILE A 4 31.61 0.01 -9.99
CA ILE A 4 31.21 1.39 -10.30
C ILE A 4 31.10 2.14 -8.98
N LYS A 5 32.02 3.09 -8.75
CA LYS A 5 32.00 3.94 -7.57
C LYS A 5 31.13 5.18 -7.85
N PHE A 6 30.06 5.35 -7.09
CA PHE A 6 29.21 6.54 -7.12
C PHE A 6 29.54 7.44 -5.93
N CYS A 7 29.40 8.75 -6.13
CA CYS A 7 29.49 9.73 -5.06
C CYS A 7 28.17 10.51 -5.03
N ILE A 8 27.54 10.56 -3.86
CA ILE A 8 26.41 11.46 -3.57
C ILE A 8 27.03 12.82 -3.24
N LEU A 9 26.78 13.83 -4.08
CA LEU A 9 27.46 15.12 -3.94
C LEU A 9 26.73 16.10 -3.05
N LYS A 10 25.40 16.09 -3.12
CA LYS A 10 24.52 16.96 -2.34
C LYS A 10 23.28 16.15 -2.00
N SER A 11 22.89 16.13 -0.73
CA SER A 11 21.62 15.60 -0.27
C SER A 11 20.85 16.72 0.41
N LYS A 12 19.67 17.06 -0.10
CA LYS A 12 18.73 17.94 0.63
C LYS A 12 17.63 17.06 1.20
N PHE A 13 17.59 17.00 2.53
CA PHE A 13 16.55 16.29 3.25
C PHE A 13 15.41 17.27 3.59
N SER A 14 14.19 16.95 3.16
CA SER A 14 13.01 17.68 3.62
C SER A 14 12.34 16.86 4.72
N LYS A 15 12.50 17.27 5.98
CA LYS A 15 11.91 16.57 7.14
C LYS A 15 10.38 16.54 7.05
N GLU A 16 9.77 17.58 6.48
CA GLU A 16 8.32 17.74 6.39
C GLU A 16 7.70 16.96 5.23
N GLN A 17 8.47 16.68 4.17
CA GLN A 17 7.92 16.11 2.93
C GLN A 17 8.33 14.66 2.68
N HIS A 18 9.01 14.02 3.65
CA HIS A 18 9.42 12.61 3.60
C HIS A 18 10.19 12.19 2.33
N TYR A 19 10.88 13.12 1.67
CA TYR A 19 11.72 12.83 0.50
C TYR A 19 13.13 13.40 0.63
N THR A 20 14.04 12.83 -0.15
CA THR A 20 15.42 13.30 -0.28
C THR A 20 15.75 13.50 -1.75
N LEU A 21 16.34 14.64 -2.08
CA LEU A 21 16.91 14.88 -3.39
C LEU A 21 18.42 14.69 -3.31
N PHE A 22 18.98 13.94 -4.26
CA PHE A 22 20.42 13.77 -4.38
C PHE A 22 20.91 13.87 -5.83
N GLU A 23 22.09 14.46 -5.99
CA GLU A 23 22.78 14.52 -7.28
C GLU A 23 23.81 13.38 -7.37
N LEU A 24 23.70 12.58 -8.44
CA LEU A 24 24.60 11.46 -8.71
C LEU A 24 25.53 11.82 -9.88
N LYS A 25 26.82 12.01 -9.61
CA LYS A 25 27.87 12.14 -10.64
C LYS A 25 28.65 10.85 -10.80
N THR A 26 28.96 10.53 -12.05
CA THR A 26 29.76 9.38 -12.45
C THR A 26 31.13 9.83 -12.94
N LYS A 27 32.22 9.19 -12.51
CA LYS A 27 33.59 9.60 -12.89
C LYS A 27 33.93 9.44 -14.38
N LYS A 28 33.15 8.67 -15.14
CA LYS A 28 33.25 8.53 -16.59
C LYS A 28 31.95 8.99 -17.24
N GLU A 29 32.01 9.46 -18.49
CA GLU A 29 30.82 9.65 -19.32
C GLU A 29 30.16 8.29 -19.58
N ILE A 30 29.25 7.95 -18.70
CA ILE A 30 28.41 6.77 -18.81
C ILE A 30 27.23 7.21 -19.68
N GLY A 31 27.37 7.22 -21.01
CA GLY A 31 26.35 7.71 -21.97
C GLY A 31 24.98 7.00 -21.85
N LYS A 32 24.63 6.09 -22.78
CA LYS A 32 23.39 5.28 -22.71
C LYS A 32 23.24 4.52 -21.37
N SER A 33 24.36 4.23 -20.73
CA SER A 33 24.43 3.50 -19.46
C SER A 33 23.94 4.30 -18.24
N LYS A 34 23.81 5.65 -18.29
CA LYS A 34 23.25 6.46 -17.19
C LYS A 34 21.75 6.25 -17.07
N VAL A 35 21.05 6.20 -18.21
CA VAL A 35 19.60 5.90 -18.25
C VAL A 35 19.34 4.48 -17.72
N LEU A 36 20.17 3.51 -18.13
CA LEU A 36 20.05 2.13 -17.66
C LEU A 36 20.29 2.00 -16.15
N LEU A 37 21.27 2.73 -15.61
CA LEU A 37 21.53 2.80 -14.18
C LEU A 37 20.34 3.41 -13.43
N LEU A 38 19.84 4.58 -13.86
CA LEU A 38 18.72 5.25 -13.21
C LEU A 38 17.45 4.40 -13.26
N ASN A 39 17.20 3.71 -14.38
CA ASN A 39 16.09 2.76 -14.49
C ASN A 39 16.27 1.56 -13.56
N THR A 40 17.49 1.10 -13.34
CA THR A 40 17.79 0.00 -12.41
C THR A 40 17.58 0.46 -10.97
N ILE A 41 18.02 1.66 -10.60
CA ILE A 41 17.77 2.26 -9.28
C ILE A 41 16.25 2.42 -9.07
N ARG A 42 15.54 3.03 -10.02
CA ARG A 42 14.07 3.24 -9.94
C ARG A 42 13.33 1.92 -9.73
N ARG A 43 13.65 0.90 -10.53
CA ARG A 43 13.06 -0.43 -10.44
C ARG A 43 13.33 -1.11 -9.11
N ASN A 44 14.55 -0.95 -8.57
CA ASN A 44 14.90 -1.48 -7.27
C ASN A 44 14.30 -0.69 -6.10
N LEU A 45 13.89 0.56 -6.26
CA LEU A 45 13.26 1.33 -5.18
C LEU A 45 11.74 1.11 -5.09
N ILE A 46 11.09 0.73 -6.19
CA ILE A 46 9.65 0.41 -6.22
C ILE A 46 9.48 -1.08 -5.89
N LYS A 47 9.30 -1.43 -4.61
CA LYS A 47 9.27 -2.86 -4.19
C LYS A 47 7.91 -3.40 -3.75
N GLU A 48 6.91 -2.55 -3.48
CA GLU A 48 5.74 -3.00 -2.71
C GLU A 48 4.46 -2.32 -3.22
N THR A 49 3.45 -3.10 -3.58
CA THR A 49 2.13 -2.56 -3.93
C THR A 49 1.01 -3.42 -3.37
N VAL A 50 0.04 -2.78 -2.74
CA VAL A 50 -1.29 -3.35 -2.56
C VAL A 50 -1.91 -3.53 -3.94
N THR A 51 -2.35 -4.74 -4.27
CA THR A 51 -2.85 -5.03 -5.63
C THR A 51 -4.37 -5.06 -5.71
N ASN A 52 -5.01 -5.79 -4.80
CA ASN A 52 -6.44 -6.03 -4.84
C ASN A 52 -7.05 -5.91 -3.44
N ALA A 53 -8.32 -5.51 -3.37
CA ALA A 53 -9.12 -5.53 -2.15
C ALA A 53 -10.47 -6.17 -2.47
N LEU A 54 -10.92 -7.08 -1.61
CA LEU A 54 -12.25 -7.71 -1.70
C LEU A 54 -13.08 -7.24 -0.50
N PHE A 55 -14.30 -6.79 -0.79
CA PHE A 55 -15.19 -6.20 0.20
C PHE A 55 -16.31 -7.16 0.53
N PHE A 56 -16.58 -7.27 1.83
CA PHE A 56 -17.61 -8.14 2.36
C PHE A 56 -18.43 -7.35 3.39
N VAL A 57 -19.75 -7.36 3.23
CA VAL A 57 -20.68 -6.66 4.13
C VAL A 57 -21.64 -7.62 4.80
N LYS A 58 -22.00 -7.29 6.03
CA LYS A 58 -23.07 -7.93 6.77
C LYS A 58 -24.01 -6.87 7.31
N ASP A 59 -25.31 -7.03 7.10
CA ASP A 59 -26.32 -6.22 7.77
C ASP A 59 -26.48 -6.72 9.21
N ASN A 60 -26.27 -5.83 10.18
CA ASN A 60 -26.41 -6.13 11.61
C ASN A 60 -27.86 -6.29 12.04
N ARG A 61 -28.83 -5.81 11.25
CA ARG A 61 -30.27 -5.96 11.53
C ARG A 61 -30.76 -7.37 11.23
N ILE A 62 -30.06 -8.09 10.35
CA ILE A 62 -30.40 -9.46 9.97
C ILE A 62 -29.64 -10.41 10.90
N ASN A 63 -30.36 -11.32 11.55
CA ASN A 63 -29.75 -12.38 12.38
C ASN A 63 -29.12 -13.48 11.49
N SER A 64 -28.10 -13.09 10.74
CA SER A 64 -27.30 -13.94 9.85
C SER A 64 -25.84 -13.85 10.27
N ASN A 65 -25.09 -14.93 10.17
CA ASN A 65 -23.63 -14.90 10.39
C ASN A 65 -22.83 -14.71 9.10
N TYR A 66 -23.52 -14.59 7.96
CA TYR A 66 -22.89 -14.53 6.65
C TYR A 66 -22.52 -13.11 6.28
N TYR A 67 -21.37 -12.99 5.60
CA TYR A 67 -20.99 -11.78 4.90
C TYR A 67 -21.23 -11.99 3.40
N HIS A 68 -21.73 -10.95 2.74
CA HIS A 68 -21.97 -10.93 1.31
C HIS A 68 -20.84 -10.17 0.61
N PHE A 69 -20.34 -10.75 -0.50
CA PHE A 69 -19.35 -10.09 -1.35
C PHE A 69 -19.97 -8.90 -2.07
N ILE A 70 -19.19 -7.82 -2.22
CA ILE A 70 -19.58 -6.59 -2.89
C ILE A 70 -18.56 -6.33 -4.01
N ASN A 71 -19.07 -6.04 -5.20
CA ASN A 71 -18.25 -5.63 -6.33
C ASN A 71 -17.83 -4.15 -6.21
N GLU A 72 -16.87 -3.74 -7.03
CA GLU A 72 -16.32 -2.37 -6.97
C GLU A 72 -17.33 -1.29 -7.40
N ASP A 73 -18.36 -1.68 -8.16
CA ASP A 73 -19.38 -0.79 -8.73
C ASP A 73 -20.60 -0.59 -7.81
N MET A 74 -20.72 -1.35 -6.73
CA MET A 74 -21.82 -1.22 -5.78
C MET A 74 -21.63 0.00 -4.87
N SER A 75 -22.69 0.79 -4.71
CA SER A 75 -22.81 1.79 -3.65
C SER A 75 -23.50 1.19 -2.43
N ILE A 76 -23.08 1.63 -1.25
CA ILE A 76 -23.67 1.23 0.04
C ILE A 76 -24.01 2.51 0.78
N GLU A 77 -25.29 2.73 1.05
CA GLU A 77 -25.77 3.97 1.69
C GLU A 77 -25.14 4.20 3.07
N GLU A 78 -24.75 3.14 3.75
CA GLU A 78 -24.09 3.23 5.06
C GLU A 78 -22.62 3.63 4.98
N LEU A 79 -22.03 3.83 3.80
CA LEU A 79 -20.65 4.24 3.57
C LEU A 79 -20.60 5.60 2.86
N ASN A 80 -19.65 6.43 3.27
CA ASN A 80 -19.46 7.75 2.68
C ASN A 80 -18.76 7.68 1.32
N GLU A 81 -17.78 6.78 1.18
CA GLU A 81 -17.05 6.51 -0.05
C GLU A 81 -17.64 5.31 -0.81
N SER A 82 -17.58 5.37 -2.13
CA SER A 82 -17.86 4.22 -3.00
C SER A 82 -16.80 3.11 -2.83
N VAL A 83 -17.13 1.86 -3.19
CA VAL A 83 -16.17 0.74 -3.11
C VAL A 83 -14.93 0.99 -3.98
N PHE A 84 -15.11 1.63 -5.14
CA PHE A 84 -14.01 2.08 -5.98
C PHE A 84 -13.07 3.08 -5.27
N GLU A 85 -13.62 4.09 -4.59
CA GLU A 85 -12.84 5.09 -3.84
C GLU A 85 -12.12 4.45 -2.66
N MET A 86 -12.80 3.57 -1.91
CA MET A 86 -12.20 2.79 -0.82
C MET A 86 -11.01 1.97 -1.34
N THR A 87 -11.17 1.29 -2.47
CA THR A 87 -10.10 0.52 -3.13
C THR A 87 -8.93 1.41 -3.51
N SER A 88 -9.21 2.59 -4.07
CA SER A 88 -8.20 3.57 -4.43
C SER A 88 -7.44 4.12 -3.21
N ASN A 89 -8.12 4.34 -2.09
CA ASN A 89 -7.48 4.79 -0.85
C ASN A 89 -6.64 3.67 -0.19
N ILE A 90 -7.13 2.43 -0.20
CA ILE A 90 -6.37 1.25 0.26
C ILE A 90 -5.08 1.07 -0.56
N LYS A 91 -5.10 1.35 -1.86
CA LYS A 91 -3.91 1.30 -2.72
C LYS A 91 -2.84 2.36 -2.37
N LYS A 92 -3.19 3.42 -1.62
CA LYS A 92 -2.26 4.46 -1.13
C LYS A 92 -1.59 4.09 0.19
N ILE A 93 -1.86 2.91 0.74
CA ILE A 93 -1.21 2.43 1.95
C ILE A 93 0.27 2.12 1.64
N ASN A 94 1.16 2.73 2.42
CA ASN A 94 2.60 2.53 2.32
C ASN A 94 3.02 1.40 3.25
N LEU A 95 3.48 0.31 2.65
CA LEU A 95 3.96 -0.87 3.34
C LEU A 95 5.49 -0.90 3.30
N LYS A 96 6.06 -1.60 4.28
CA LYS A 96 7.46 -1.96 4.34
C LYS A 96 7.60 -3.42 4.77
N LEU A 97 8.35 -4.20 4.01
CA LEU A 97 8.74 -5.55 4.40
C LEU A 97 9.81 -5.53 5.49
N LYS A 98 9.60 -6.32 6.56
CA LYS A 98 10.53 -6.41 7.69
C LYS A 98 11.69 -7.38 7.46
N LYS A 99 11.56 -8.33 6.54
CA LYS A 99 12.57 -9.35 6.22
C LYS A 99 12.70 -9.53 4.71
N GLU A 100 13.78 -10.15 4.27
CA GLU A 100 13.96 -10.66 2.90
C GLU A 100 12.95 -11.79 2.64
N THR A 101 11.69 -11.43 2.44
CA THR A 101 10.68 -12.36 1.93
C THR A 101 11.06 -12.80 0.53
N LYS A 102 10.85 -14.10 0.26
CA LYS A 102 11.05 -14.68 -1.06
C LYS A 102 10.26 -13.89 -2.11
N GLN A 103 10.84 -13.73 -3.31
CA GLN A 103 10.20 -13.05 -4.43
C GLN A 103 8.82 -13.65 -4.73
N ASN A 104 7.89 -12.82 -5.23
CA ASN A 104 6.54 -13.22 -5.67
C ASN A 104 5.63 -13.86 -4.59
N THR A 105 5.92 -13.70 -3.30
CA THR A 105 4.99 -14.15 -2.26
C THR A 105 3.76 -13.26 -2.20
N LYS A 106 2.58 -13.87 -2.31
CA LYS A 106 1.31 -13.24 -1.95
C LYS A 106 1.18 -13.21 -0.43
N SER A 107 0.76 -12.08 0.11
CA SER A 107 0.39 -11.94 1.51
C SER A 107 -1.00 -11.32 1.59
N PHE A 108 -1.76 -11.71 2.61
CA PHE A 108 -3.11 -11.18 2.82
C PHE A 108 -3.13 -10.36 4.09
N ALA A 109 -3.75 -9.19 4.00
CA ALA A 109 -4.10 -8.36 5.14
C ALA A 109 -5.62 -8.26 5.24
N GLN A 110 -6.12 -7.87 6.40
CA GLN A 110 -7.55 -7.75 6.62
C GLN A 110 -7.90 -6.47 7.37
N ILE A 111 -9.06 -5.91 7.08
CA ILE A 111 -9.68 -4.87 7.88
C ILE A 111 -11.01 -5.44 8.39
N ILE A 112 -11.21 -5.43 9.71
CA ILE A 112 -12.45 -5.90 10.34
C ILE A 112 -13.07 -4.71 11.07
N ILE A 113 -14.26 -4.29 10.63
CA ILE A 113 -14.92 -3.09 11.15
C ILE A 113 -16.29 -3.45 11.68
N GLU A 114 -16.44 -3.25 12.98
CA GLU A 114 -17.71 -3.41 13.66
C GLU A 114 -18.32 -2.05 13.99
N ASN A 115 -17.74 -1.33 14.96
CA ASN A 115 -18.37 -0.14 15.55
C ASN A 115 -17.65 1.17 15.24
N LYS A 116 -16.55 1.12 14.49
CA LYS A 116 -15.74 2.30 14.17
C LYS A 116 -16.30 3.03 12.96
N GLN A 117 -16.49 4.34 13.05
CA GLN A 117 -16.99 5.16 11.94
C GLN A 117 -15.87 5.54 10.97
N GLU A 118 -14.78 6.11 11.46
CA GLU A 118 -13.67 6.55 10.61
C GLU A 118 -12.56 5.49 10.58
N ILE A 119 -12.19 5.06 9.38
CA ILE A 119 -11.21 3.99 9.17
C ILE A 119 -9.95 4.57 8.57
N ARG A 120 -8.81 4.29 9.21
CA ARG A 120 -7.48 4.69 8.78
C ARG A 120 -6.65 3.44 8.46
N ALA A 121 -5.40 3.63 8.07
CA ALA A 121 -4.55 2.52 7.71
C ALA A 121 -4.11 1.69 8.91
N GLN A 122 -4.05 2.27 10.11
CA GLN A 122 -3.66 1.54 11.33
C GLN A 122 -4.61 0.39 11.70
N GLU A 123 -5.85 0.42 11.21
CA GLU A 123 -6.86 -0.61 11.41
C GLU A 123 -6.63 -1.85 10.52
N VAL A 124 -5.66 -1.77 9.60
CA VAL A 124 -5.27 -2.90 8.75
C VAL A 124 -4.45 -3.89 9.57
N ILE A 125 -5.00 -5.09 9.73
CA ILE A 125 -4.32 -6.22 10.33
C ILE A 125 -3.37 -6.81 9.29
N LEU A 126 -2.09 -6.50 9.45
CA LEU A 126 -1.00 -6.93 8.57
C LEU A 126 -0.37 -8.25 9.06
N PRO A 127 0.15 -9.08 8.15
CA PRO A 127 0.95 -10.23 8.53
C PRO A 127 2.30 -9.80 9.14
N ASN A 128 2.89 -10.66 9.96
CA ASN A 128 4.06 -10.34 10.81
C ASN A 128 5.28 -9.81 10.03
N ASN A 129 5.44 -10.19 8.77
CA ASN A 129 6.52 -9.80 7.88
C ASN A 129 6.34 -8.42 7.23
N ILE A 130 5.22 -7.75 7.43
CA ILE A 130 4.89 -6.44 6.85
C ILE A 130 4.70 -5.42 7.96
N SER A 131 5.10 -4.17 7.70
CA SER A 131 4.86 -3.02 8.56
C SER A 131 4.19 -1.90 7.78
N LEU A 132 3.36 -1.13 8.47
CA LEU A 132 2.69 0.06 7.94
C LEU A 132 3.54 1.30 8.20
N LEU A 133 3.75 2.13 7.18
CA LEU A 133 4.51 3.38 7.27
C LEU A 133 3.61 4.60 7.54
N ASN A 134 2.44 4.68 6.91
CA ASN A 134 1.50 5.81 7.01
C ASN A 134 0.25 5.44 7.80
N LYS A 135 0.39 5.26 9.11
CA LYS A 135 -0.71 4.84 10.02
C LYS A 135 -1.97 5.71 9.97
N GLU A 136 -1.78 7.01 9.84
CA GLU A 136 -2.86 8.01 9.84
C GLU A 136 -3.57 8.18 8.50
N GLN A 137 -3.16 7.46 7.46
CA GLN A 137 -3.77 7.54 6.14
C GLN A 137 -5.26 7.21 6.23
N TYR A 138 -6.10 8.16 5.84
CA TYR A 138 -7.54 7.96 5.73
C TYR A 138 -7.86 6.91 4.66
N LEU A 139 -8.76 5.98 4.99
CA LEU A 139 -9.28 4.99 4.05
C LEU A 139 -10.70 5.33 3.64
N PHE A 140 -11.62 5.41 4.62
CA PHE A 140 -13.04 5.69 4.39
C PHE A 140 -13.79 5.90 5.71
N LYS A 141 -15.06 6.28 5.62
CA LYS A 141 -15.97 6.52 6.74
C LYS A 141 -17.29 5.78 6.56
N LYS A 142 -17.74 5.13 7.63
CA LYS A 142 -19.11 4.64 7.77
C LYS A 142 -20.02 5.76 8.25
N ILE A 143 -21.16 5.92 7.58
CA ILE A 143 -22.24 6.82 7.96
C ILE A 143 -23.06 6.20 9.10
N SER A 144 -23.23 4.87 9.11
CA SER A 144 -24.00 4.18 10.14
C SER A 144 -23.38 2.87 10.61
N ASN A 145 -23.78 2.41 11.81
CA ASN A 145 -23.38 1.11 12.37
C ASN A 145 -24.30 -0.04 11.96
N LYS A 146 -25.21 0.16 10.99
CA LYS A 146 -26.11 -0.88 10.51
C LYS A 146 -25.38 -1.98 9.74
N VAL A 147 -24.19 -1.69 9.22
CA VAL A 147 -23.37 -2.66 8.50
C VAL A 147 -22.06 -2.98 9.23
N LYS A 148 -21.65 -4.24 9.16
CA LYS A 148 -20.29 -4.71 9.46
C LYS A 148 -19.54 -4.90 8.16
N LEU A 149 -18.28 -4.49 8.14
CA LEU A 149 -17.41 -4.66 6.98
C LEU A 149 -16.23 -5.56 7.32
N ARG A 150 -15.91 -6.44 6.36
CA ARG A 150 -14.66 -7.17 6.30
C ARG A 150 -14.03 -6.92 4.93
N ILE A 151 -12.76 -6.54 4.93
CA ILE A 151 -12.03 -6.29 3.69
C ILE A 151 -10.81 -7.19 3.71
N ILE A 152 -10.61 -7.94 2.63
CA ILE A 152 -9.42 -8.77 2.43
C ILE A 152 -8.55 -8.08 1.39
N ILE A 153 -7.29 -7.82 1.73
CA ILE A 153 -6.35 -7.08 0.91
C ILE A 153 -5.24 -8.02 0.45
N GLU A 154 -5.06 -8.16 -0.87
CA GLU A 154 -3.94 -8.89 -1.46
C GLU A 154 -2.75 -7.94 -1.62
N ILE A 155 -1.64 -8.30 -0.98
CA ILE A 155 -0.35 -7.61 -1.07
C ILE A 155 0.58 -8.46 -1.92
N LYS A 156 1.06 -7.88 -3.03
CA LYS A 156 2.09 -8.50 -3.86
C LYS A 156 3.38 -7.72 -3.77
N VAL A 157 4.44 -8.43 -3.40
CA VAL A 157 5.80 -7.90 -3.42
C VAL A 157 6.35 -8.07 -4.83
N ARG A 158 6.54 -6.95 -5.54
CA ARG A 158 7.17 -6.94 -6.87
C ARG A 158 8.60 -6.46 -6.73
N ILE A 159 9.56 -7.35 -6.93
CA ILE A 159 10.96 -6.98 -7.05
C ILE A 159 11.32 -7.10 -8.53
N PHE A 160 11.68 -5.99 -9.16
CA PHE A 160 12.16 -5.97 -10.53
C PHE A 160 13.66 -6.32 -10.53
N LEU A 161 14.01 -7.50 -11.07
CA LEU A 161 15.39 -7.90 -11.37
C LEU A 161 15.88 -7.22 -12.66
#